data_AF-A0A1H6S9S3-F1
#
_entry.id   AF-A0A1H6S9S3-F1
#
_cell.length_a   1.000
_cell.length_b   1.000
_cell.length_c   1.000
_cell.angle_alpha   90.00
_cell.angle_beta   90.00
_cell.angle_gamma   90.00
#
_symmetry.space_group_name_H-M   'P 1'
#
loop_
_entity.id
_entity.type
_entity.pdbx_description
1 polymer ?
#
loop_
_entity_poly.entity_id
_entity_poly.type
_entity_poly.pdbx_seq_one_letter_code
_entity_poly.pdbx_strand_id
1 'polypeptide(L)'
;MSVLLAAAPRHLRVASAAESGDAVTRSHLGDGRCVGWYAPPVPGWQVAIDAERTDEPVPPALARRFGSTDFWARWTRTECLAKLADVPVATWWQRHGLEVPPDSSWLWRTLTLPDLVVTVAFAARPHLP
;
A
#
# COMPACT_ATOMS: atom_id res chain seq x y z
N MET A 1 -14.74 -10.66 -0.72
CA MET A 1 -13.56 -9.90 -1.21
C MET A 1 -13.84 -9.46 -2.64
N SER A 2 -13.67 -8.17 -2.98
CA SER A 2 -13.92 -7.66 -4.34
C SER A 2 -13.06 -8.42 -5.38
N VAL A 3 -13.60 -8.64 -6.59
CA VAL A 3 -12.88 -9.26 -7.72
C VAL A 3 -11.56 -8.54 -8.00
N LEU A 4 -11.53 -7.21 -7.80
CA LEU A 4 -10.33 -6.38 -7.94
C LEU A 4 -9.20 -6.84 -7.01
N LEU A 5 -9.51 -7.10 -5.73
CA LEU A 5 -8.54 -7.52 -4.72
C LEU A 5 -8.16 -9.00 -4.83
N ALA A 6 -9.09 -9.85 -5.29
CA ALA A 6 -8.82 -11.27 -5.50
C ALA A 6 -7.71 -11.47 -6.56
N ALA A 7 -7.76 -10.65 -7.61
CA ALA A 7 -6.80 -10.63 -8.71
C ALA A 7 -5.47 -9.92 -8.41
N ALA A 8 -5.30 -9.27 -7.25
CA ALA A 8 -4.12 -8.45 -6.99
C ALA A 8 -2.76 -9.17 -7.23
N PRO A 9 -2.56 -10.44 -6.81
CA PRO A 9 -1.26 -11.11 -6.97
C PRO A 9 -0.76 -11.20 -8.42
N ARG A 10 -1.65 -11.37 -9.41
CA ARG A 10 -1.25 -11.50 -10.84
C ARG A 10 -0.86 -10.17 -11.49
N HIS A 11 -1.12 -9.05 -10.80
CA HIS A 11 -0.86 -7.71 -11.32
C HIS A 11 0.32 -7.02 -10.61
N LEU A 12 0.93 -7.69 -9.63
CA LEU A 12 2.14 -7.22 -8.97
C LEU A 12 3.37 -7.84 -9.64
N ARG A 13 4.40 -7.04 -9.84
CA ARG A 13 5.73 -7.52 -10.26
C ARG A 13 6.79 -6.83 -9.42
N VAL A 14 7.83 -7.59 -9.07
CA VAL A 14 9.04 -7.08 -8.43
C VAL A 14 10.13 -7.00 -9.48
N ALA A 15 10.71 -5.82 -9.67
CA ALA A 15 11.80 -5.56 -10.62
C ALA A 15 12.69 -4.44 -10.08
N SER A 16 13.72 -4.03 -10.81
CA SER A 16 14.42 -2.78 -10.46
C SER A 16 13.51 -1.56 -10.69
N ALA A 17 13.85 -0.43 -10.05
CA ALA A 17 13.13 0.83 -10.28
C ALA A 17 13.17 1.26 -11.77
N ALA A 18 14.29 1.00 -12.46
CA ALA A 18 14.46 1.31 -13.87
C ALA A 18 13.55 0.47 -14.78
N GLU A 19 13.36 -0.82 -14.45
CA GLU A 19 12.50 -1.74 -15.20
C GLU A 19 11.01 -1.56 -14.91
N SER A 20 10.65 -0.80 -13.87
CA SER A 20 9.26 -0.60 -13.44
C SER A 20 8.59 0.62 -14.07
N GLY A 21 9.17 1.20 -15.14
CA GLY A 21 8.74 2.48 -15.71
C GLY A 21 7.31 2.51 -16.29
N ASP A 22 6.78 1.35 -16.67
CA ASP A 22 5.45 1.15 -17.25
C ASP A 22 4.37 0.78 -16.20
N ALA A 23 4.73 0.67 -14.93
CA ALA A 23 3.78 0.42 -13.85
C ALA A 23 2.84 1.61 -13.63
N VAL A 24 1.56 1.33 -13.38
CA VAL A 24 0.53 2.35 -13.09
C VAL A 24 0.81 3.05 -11.75
N THR A 25 1.31 2.31 -10.77
CA THR A 25 1.78 2.82 -9.47
C THR A 25 2.90 1.91 -8.95
N ARG A 26 3.75 2.44 -8.07
CA ARG A 26 5.00 1.81 -7.62
C ARG A 26 5.22 1.98 -6.12
N SER A 27 5.89 1.00 -5.52
CA SER A 27 6.52 1.09 -4.20
C SER A 27 8.00 0.82 -4.34
N HIS A 28 8.86 1.69 -3.80
CA HIS A 28 10.31 1.51 -3.83
C HIS A 28 10.77 0.90 -2.51
N LEU A 29 11.70 -0.06 -2.58
CA LEU A 29 12.26 -0.75 -1.44
C LEU A 29 13.68 -0.22 -1.15
N GLY A 30 14.10 -0.31 0.12
CA GLY A 30 15.42 0.17 0.56
C GLY A 30 16.61 -0.58 -0.06
N ASP A 31 16.38 -1.74 -0.66
CA ASP A 31 17.39 -2.56 -1.35
C ASP A 31 17.48 -2.29 -2.87
N GLY A 32 16.78 -1.27 -3.37
CA GLY A 32 16.79 -0.86 -4.78
C GLY A 32 15.76 -1.59 -5.65
N ARG A 33 15.06 -2.59 -5.12
CA ARG A 33 13.91 -3.20 -5.81
C ARG A 33 12.71 -2.26 -5.82
N CYS A 34 11.79 -2.51 -6.73
CA CYS A 34 10.53 -1.82 -6.87
C CYS A 34 9.41 -2.84 -7.08
N VAL A 35 8.29 -2.64 -6.38
CA VAL A 35 7.05 -3.36 -6.64
C VAL A 35 6.18 -2.47 -7.52
N GLY A 36 5.77 -2.96 -8.68
CA GLY A 36 4.90 -2.25 -9.61
C GLY A 36 3.52 -2.89 -9.73
N TRP A 37 2.49 -2.07 -9.96
CA TRP A 37 1.13 -2.49 -10.29
C TRP A 37 0.85 -2.36 -11.79
N TYR A 38 0.37 -3.43 -12.41
CA TYR A 38 0.26 -3.58 -13.87
C TYR A 38 -1.15 -3.91 -14.36
N ALA A 39 -2.17 -3.84 -13.51
CA ALA A 39 -3.54 -4.01 -14.00
C ALA A 39 -3.98 -2.77 -14.80
N PRO A 40 -4.83 -2.94 -15.83
CA PRO A 40 -5.48 -1.81 -16.48
C PRO A 40 -6.19 -0.90 -15.46
N PRO A 41 -6.22 0.43 -15.67
CA PRO A 41 -6.99 1.33 -14.83
C PRO A 41 -8.46 0.94 -14.80
N VAL A 42 -9.07 0.98 -13.62
CA VAL A 42 -10.51 0.73 -13.45
C VAL A 42 -11.23 2.08 -13.45
N PRO A 43 -12.18 2.34 -14.38
CA PRO A 43 -12.89 3.61 -14.45
C PRO A 43 -13.56 3.95 -13.12
N GLY A 44 -13.40 5.21 -12.67
CA GLY A 44 -13.95 5.67 -11.41
C GLY A 44 -13.18 5.24 -10.16
N TRP A 45 -12.06 4.53 -10.29
CA TRP A 45 -11.23 4.10 -9.16
C TRP A 45 -9.80 4.62 -9.25
N GLN A 46 -9.19 4.84 -8.09
CA GLN A 46 -7.76 5.01 -7.90
C GLN A 46 -7.19 3.75 -7.27
N VAL A 47 -5.91 3.47 -7.54
CA VAL A 47 -5.16 2.36 -6.96
C VAL A 47 -3.89 2.89 -6.32
N ALA A 48 -3.57 2.38 -5.14
CA ALA A 48 -2.28 2.59 -4.49
C ALA A 48 -1.71 1.23 -4.08
N ILE A 49 -0.38 1.15 -4.13
CA ILE A 49 0.36 0.03 -3.55
C ILE A 49 1.44 0.57 -2.61
N ASP A 50 1.78 -0.26 -1.65
CA ASP A 50 2.91 -0.06 -0.77
C ASP A 50 3.48 -1.42 -0.37
N ALA A 51 4.80 -1.49 -0.27
CA ALA A 51 5.52 -2.71 -0.02
C ALA A 51 6.69 -2.44 0.93
N GLU A 52 6.87 -3.34 1.88
CA GLU A 52 7.98 -3.32 2.83
C GLU A 52 8.58 -4.72 2.94
N ARG A 53 9.88 -4.80 3.20
CA ARG A 53 10.54 -6.09 3.41
C ARG A 53 10.14 -6.67 4.77
N THR A 54 9.91 -7.97 4.81
CA THR A 54 9.51 -8.66 6.05
C THR A 54 10.62 -8.68 7.11
N ASP A 55 11.88 -8.58 6.69
CA ASP A 55 13.07 -8.63 7.54
C ASP A 55 13.57 -7.24 7.99
N GLU A 56 12.94 -6.16 7.54
CA GLU A 56 13.26 -4.81 8.01
C GLU A 56 12.91 -4.68 9.51
N PRO A 57 13.85 -4.18 10.34
CA PRO A 57 13.56 -3.95 11.74
C PRO A 57 12.56 -2.81 11.89
N VAL A 58 11.50 -3.03 12.68
CA VAL A 58 10.56 -1.95 13.03
C VAL A 58 11.30 -0.86 13.80
N PRO A 59 11.26 0.41 13.35
CA PRO A 59 11.95 1.49 14.05
C PRO A 59 11.49 1.59 15.52
N PRO A 60 12.40 1.66 16.51
CA PRO A 60 12.03 1.57 17.93
C PRO A 60 11.02 2.62 18.40
N ALA A 61 11.08 3.83 17.85
CA ALA A 61 10.12 4.89 18.14
C ALA A 61 8.70 4.52 17.67
N LEU A 62 8.58 3.87 16.51
CA LEU A 62 7.30 3.45 15.93
C LEU A 62 6.78 2.19 16.61
N ALA A 63 7.68 1.24 16.94
CA ALA A 63 7.34 0.07 17.73
C ALA A 63 6.76 0.46 19.10
N ARG A 64 7.36 1.45 19.79
CA ARG A 64 6.85 1.96 21.07
C ARG A 64 5.48 2.60 20.95
N ARG A 65 5.23 3.30 19.84
CA ARG A 65 3.99 4.04 19.62
C ARG A 65 2.84 3.16 19.14
N PHE A 66 3.12 2.19 18.28
CA PHE A 66 2.09 1.43 17.56
C PHE A 66 2.14 -0.08 17.82
N GLY A 67 3.11 -0.57 18.61
CA GLY A 67 3.40 -1.99 18.77
C GLY A 67 4.08 -2.59 17.53
N SER A 68 4.72 -3.75 17.70
CA SER A 68 5.44 -4.46 16.63
C SER A 68 4.61 -5.55 15.93
N THR A 69 3.52 -6.01 16.55
CA THR A 69 2.65 -7.06 15.98
C THR A 69 2.09 -6.60 14.63
N ASP A 70 2.31 -7.41 13.59
CA ASP A 70 1.88 -7.16 12.22
C ASP A 70 2.20 -5.74 11.70
N PHE A 71 3.29 -5.14 12.19
CA PHE A 71 3.59 -3.72 11.96
C PHE A 71 3.64 -3.40 10.47
N TRP A 72 4.39 -4.17 9.67
CA TRP A 72 4.53 -3.93 8.24
C TRP A 72 3.22 -4.08 7.45
N ALA A 73 2.33 -4.98 7.88
CA ALA A 73 1.01 -5.10 7.28
C ALA A 73 0.13 -3.87 7.58
N ARG A 74 0.17 -3.36 8.81
CA ARG A 74 -0.55 -2.15 9.20
C ARG A 74 0.06 -0.91 8.55
N TRP A 75 1.39 -0.84 8.46
CA TRP A 75 2.16 0.24 7.85
C TRP A 75 1.86 0.37 6.36
N THR A 76 2.07 -0.69 5.57
CA THR A 76 1.84 -0.67 4.12
C THR A 76 0.39 -0.32 3.78
N ARG A 77 -0.57 -0.78 4.59
CA ARG A 77 -1.97 -0.36 4.47
C ARG A 77 -2.11 1.14 4.70
N THR A 78 -1.55 1.65 5.80
CA THR A 78 -1.60 3.08 6.15
C THR A 78 -1.00 3.96 5.05
N GLU A 79 0.15 3.57 4.50
CA GLU A 79 0.78 4.24 3.35
C GLU A 79 -0.14 4.28 2.13
N CYS A 80 -0.74 3.13 1.75
CA CYS A 80 -1.70 3.09 0.64
C CYS A 80 -2.88 4.05 0.87
N LEU A 81 -3.40 4.08 2.09
CA LEU A 81 -4.53 4.91 2.47
C LEU A 81 -4.18 6.41 2.45
N ALA A 82 -3.00 6.77 2.97
CA ALA A 82 -2.48 8.13 2.90
C ALA A 82 -2.28 8.59 1.45
N LYS A 83 -1.73 7.73 0.58
CA LYS A 83 -1.58 7.96 -0.87
C LYS A 83 -2.94 8.20 -1.55
N LEU A 84 -3.96 7.41 -1.23
CA LEU A 84 -5.30 7.56 -1.81
C LEU A 84 -6.05 8.81 -1.30
N ALA A 85 -5.79 9.24 -0.07
CA ALA A 85 -6.31 10.49 0.48
C ALA A 85 -5.50 11.74 0.09
N ASP A 86 -4.41 11.58 -0.66
CA ASP A 86 -3.47 12.66 -1.02
C ASP A 86 -2.96 13.43 0.21
N VAL A 87 -2.55 12.70 1.25
CA VAL A 87 -1.93 13.28 2.45
C VAL A 87 -0.62 12.56 2.77
N PRO A 88 0.37 13.27 3.36
CA PRO A 88 1.56 12.61 3.87
C PRO A 88 1.21 11.53 4.90
N VAL A 89 1.90 10.38 4.87
CA VAL A 89 1.73 9.31 5.88
C VAL A 89 1.93 9.86 7.30
N ALA A 90 2.83 10.85 7.43
CA ALA A 90 3.13 11.50 8.69
C ALA A 90 1.96 12.33 9.25
N THR A 91 1.09 12.83 8.38
CA THR A 91 -0.16 13.50 8.75
C THR A 91 -1.23 12.46 9.06
N TRP A 92 -1.31 11.38 8.27
CA TRP A 92 -2.27 10.31 8.46
C TRP A 92 -2.16 9.66 9.85
N TRP A 93 -0.99 9.13 10.19
CA TRP A 93 -0.81 8.37 11.44
C TRP A 93 -0.86 9.24 12.72
N GLN A 94 -0.78 10.58 12.59
CA GLN A 94 -1.00 11.51 13.69
C GLN A 94 -2.49 11.59 14.03
N ARG A 95 -3.35 11.47 13.02
CA ARG A 95 -4.80 11.56 13.15
C ARG A 95 -5.47 10.19 13.39
N HIS A 96 -4.97 9.15 12.73
CA HIS A 96 -5.64 7.84 12.65
C HIS A 96 -4.77 6.68 13.17
N GLY A 97 -3.53 6.92 13.58
CA GLY A 97 -2.58 5.85 13.87
C GLY A 97 -2.33 4.96 12.64
N LEU A 98 -2.17 3.65 12.85
CA LEU A 98 -2.05 2.65 11.77
C LEU A 98 -3.39 1.93 11.49
N GLU A 99 -4.49 2.60 11.83
CA GLU A 99 -5.84 2.09 11.67
C GLU A 99 -6.49 2.66 10.41
N VAL A 100 -7.55 1.99 9.99
CA VAL A 100 -8.40 2.47 8.91
C VAL A 100 -9.58 3.20 9.54
N PRO A 101 -9.87 4.46 9.14
CA PRO A 101 -11.05 5.16 9.61
C PRO A 101 -12.31 4.33 9.39
N PRO A 102 -13.20 4.27 10.40
CA PRO A 102 -14.51 3.67 10.22
C PRO A 102 -15.25 4.37 9.06
N ASP A 103 -16.10 3.63 8.36
CA ASP A 103 -16.91 4.10 7.23
C ASP A 103 -16.15 4.47 5.94
N SER A 104 -14.86 4.13 5.83
CA SER A 104 -14.17 4.23 4.54
C SER A 104 -14.76 3.24 3.52
N SER A 105 -15.15 3.74 2.34
CA SER A 105 -15.58 2.91 1.21
C SER A 105 -14.40 2.30 0.44
N TRP A 106 -13.21 2.30 1.06
CA TRP A 106 -11.98 1.87 0.44
C TRP A 106 -11.86 0.36 0.50
N LEU A 107 -11.24 -0.22 -0.53
CA LEU A 107 -11.01 -1.64 -0.64
C LEU A 107 -9.51 -1.87 -0.53
N TRP A 108 -9.06 -2.72 0.39
CA TRP A 108 -7.64 -3.09 0.46
C TRP A 108 -7.46 -4.56 0.75
N ARG A 109 -6.27 -5.05 0.40
CA ARG A 109 -5.80 -6.38 0.74
C ARG A 109 -4.30 -6.32 0.96
N THR A 110 -3.86 -6.86 2.09
CA THR A 110 -2.44 -7.12 2.35
C THR A 110 -2.11 -8.54 1.89
N LEU A 111 -0.99 -8.67 1.18
CA LEU A 111 -0.44 -9.89 0.62
C LEU A 111 0.93 -10.11 1.24
N THR A 112 1.24 -11.36 1.57
CA THR A 112 2.59 -11.77 1.93
C THR A 112 3.21 -12.44 0.71
N LEU A 113 4.31 -11.88 0.22
CA LEU A 113 5.23 -12.51 -0.72
C LEU A 113 6.41 -13.09 0.08
N PRO A 114 7.32 -13.90 -0.51
CA PRO A 114 8.35 -14.60 0.26
C PRO A 114 9.18 -13.72 1.21
N ASP A 115 9.48 -12.48 0.81
CA ASP A 115 10.29 -11.53 1.57
C ASP A 115 9.67 -10.13 1.67
N LEU A 116 8.42 -9.96 1.22
CA LEU A 116 7.72 -8.67 1.20
C LEU A 116 6.33 -8.80 1.82
N VAL A 117 5.91 -7.74 2.51
CA VAL A 117 4.51 -7.47 2.80
C VAL A 117 4.06 -6.38 1.84
N VAL A 118 2.99 -6.62 1.08
CA VAL A 118 2.48 -5.68 0.09
C VAL A 118 1.01 -5.41 0.35
N THR A 119 0.61 -4.15 0.47
CA THR A 119 -0.81 -3.78 0.44
C THR A 119 -1.17 -3.22 -0.92
N VAL A 120 -2.31 -3.65 -1.45
CA VAL A 120 -2.98 -3.04 -2.60
C VAL A 120 -4.28 -2.44 -2.10
N ALA A 121 -4.53 -1.17 -2.40
CA ALA A 121 -5.74 -0.47 -2.02
C ALA A 121 -6.38 0.25 -3.19
N PHE A 122 -7.69 0.41 -3.13
CA PHE A 122 -8.51 1.12 -4.09
C PHE A 122 -9.48 2.07 -3.38
N ALA A 123 -9.65 3.25 -3.95
CA ALA A 123 -10.68 4.20 -3.54
C ALA A 123 -11.49 4.63 -4.78
N ALA A 124 -12.79 4.87 -4.59
CA ALA A 124 -13.57 5.53 -5.62
C ALA A 124 -13.01 6.95 -5.82
N ARG A 125 -12.78 7.35 -7.06
CA ARG A 125 -12.47 8.74 -7.37
C ARG A 125 -13.69 9.58 -7.01
N PRO A 126 -13.54 10.71 -6.29
CA PRO A 126 -14.61 11.67 -6.25
C PRO A 126 -14.95 12.07 -7.69
N HIS A 127 -16.24 12.07 -8.04
CA HIS A 127 -16.68 12.65 -9.30
C HIS A 127 -16.29 14.13 -9.26
N LEU A 128 -15.29 14.51 -10.06
CA LEU A 128 -15.11 15.91 -10.41
C LEU A 128 -16.33 16.29 -11.27
N PRO A 129 -17.12 17.30 -10.87
CA PRO A 129 -18.25 17.78 -11.66
C PRO A 129 -17.81 18.33 -13.01
#